data_AF-A0A7C4SCQ4-F1
#
_entry.id   AF-A0A7C4SCQ4-F1
#
_cell.length_a   1.000
_cell.length_b   1.000
_cell.length_c   1.000
_cell.angle_alpha   90.00
_cell.angle_beta   90.00
_cell.angle_gamma   90.00
#
_symmetry.space_group_name_H-M   'P 1'
#
loop_
_entity.id
_entity.type
_entity.pdbx_description
1 polymer ?
#
loop_
_entity_poly.entity_id
_entity_poly.type
_entity_poly.pdbx_seq_one_letter_code
_entity_poly.pdbx_strand_id
1 'polypeptide(L)'
;MGRKQIGPGKCLYVCIACMTLLAGAGCATSEKRIERIEVGMTPSKEEVIKPRARAGTEGGAKLKETPPDETGMTVAAFSLLKAKKLLSQGDYEGALKESERVLSLSGGKPPGDEALFNMSLIYAHTGNPKKDYQRAIALLRRLIKEHPESPWADVAKVWSGVLQENEKLTEMIEKTKRVDIEVEEKRKKTR
;
A
#
# COMPACT_ATOMS: atom_id res chain seq x y z
N MET A 1 46.43 49.88 -10.02
CA MET A 1 45.15 49.64 -9.33
C MET A 1 45.28 48.35 -8.54
N GLY A 2 45.40 48.44 -7.21
CA GLY A 2 45.76 47.32 -6.34
C GLY A 2 44.56 46.43 -5.96
N ARG A 3 44.69 45.12 -6.16
CA ARG A 3 43.77 44.11 -5.62
C ARG A 3 43.98 44.02 -4.11
N LYS A 4 42.98 44.44 -3.31
CA LYS A 4 42.95 44.18 -1.87
C LYS A 4 42.76 42.68 -1.65
N GLN A 5 43.79 42.01 -1.10
CA GLN A 5 43.67 40.64 -0.63
C GLN A 5 42.73 40.59 0.58
N ILE A 6 41.73 39.73 0.51
CA ILE A 6 40.77 39.47 1.58
C ILE A 6 41.35 38.31 2.40
N GLY A 7 41.85 38.60 3.60
CA GLY A 7 42.42 37.60 4.49
C GLY A 7 41.40 36.53 4.92
N PRO A 8 41.86 35.32 5.27
CA PRO A 8 41.01 34.14 5.50
C PRO A 8 39.94 34.34 6.59
N GLY A 9 40.19 35.22 7.57
CA GLY A 9 39.21 35.56 8.61
C GLY A 9 37.96 36.32 8.09
N LYS A 10 38.07 37.03 6.96
CA LYS A 10 36.94 37.78 6.37
C LYS A 10 36.01 36.86 5.57
N CYS A 11 36.53 35.82 4.92
CA CYS A 11 35.70 34.79 4.30
C CYS A 11 34.91 34.00 5.35
N LEU A 12 35.54 33.66 6.48
CA LEU A 12 34.85 32.93 7.55
C LEU A 12 33.70 33.74 8.16
N TYR A 13 33.91 35.05 8.37
CA TYR A 13 32.86 35.94 8.88
C TYR A 13 31.69 36.10 7.90
N VAL A 14 31.97 36.23 6.60
CA VAL A 14 30.91 36.29 5.57
C VAL A 14 30.13 34.98 5.50
N CYS A 15 30.80 33.82 5.63
CA CYS A 15 30.12 32.52 5.66
C CYS A 15 29.24 32.36 6.91
N ILE A 16 29.70 32.78 8.08
CA ILE A 16 28.92 32.71 9.33
C ILE A 16 27.75 33.71 9.29
N ALA A 17 27.95 34.91 8.72
CA ALA A 17 26.88 35.88 8.50
C ALA A 17 25.83 35.38 7.50
N CYS A 18 26.22 34.71 6.42
CA CYS A 18 25.29 34.08 5.48
C CYS A 18 24.52 32.90 6.10
N MET A 19 25.17 32.08 6.92
CA MET A 19 24.51 30.95 7.62
C MET A 19 23.50 31.44 8.67
N THR A 20 23.79 32.56 9.35
CA THR A 20 22.87 33.18 10.31
C THR A 20 21.73 33.94 9.63
N LEU A 21 21.97 34.58 8.49
CA LEU A 21 20.92 35.23 7.67
C LEU A 21 19.99 34.21 7.00
N LEU A 22 20.49 33.03 6.61
CA LEU A 22 19.66 31.94 6.05
C LEU A 22 18.86 31.18 7.12
N ALA A 23 19.30 31.19 8.39
CA ALA A 23 18.56 30.60 9.49
C ALA A 23 17.48 31.52 10.09
N GLY A 24 17.49 32.82 9.76
CA GLY A 24 16.60 33.85 10.33
C GLY A 24 15.29 34.10 9.58
N ALA A 25 15.06 33.46 8.42
CA ALA A 25 13.83 33.60 7.63
C ALA A 25 12.93 32.35 7.69
N GLY A 26 12.92 31.67 8.84
CA GLY A 26 12.24 30.38 9.02
C GLY A 26 11.28 30.34 10.21
N CYS A 27 10.49 31.39 10.44
CA CYS A 27 9.34 31.32 11.35
C CYS A 27 8.32 32.42 11.03
N ALA A 28 7.51 32.20 10.00
CA ALA A 28 6.13 32.67 9.95
C ALA A 28 5.43 31.99 8.76
N THR A 29 4.35 31.26 9.08
CA THR A 29 3.22 30.96 8.20
C THR A 29 3.47 30.11 6.95
N SER A 30 3.33 28.78 7.08
CA SER A 30 2.54 27.99 6.13
C SER A 30 2.18 26.63 6.71
N GLU A 31 1.26 26.62 7.68
CA GLU A 31 0.45 25.44 7.98
C GLU A 31 -0.60 25.27 6.87
N LYS A 32 -0.14 25.08 5.62
CA LYS A 32 -1.02 24.73 4.51
C LYS A 32 -1.01 23.22 4.40
N ARG A 33 -1.94 22.63 5.16
CA ARG A 33 -2.80 21.53 4.75
C ARG A 33 -2.08 20.52 3.86
N ILE A 34 -1.45 19.54 4.50
CA ILE A 34 -1.37 18.21 3.92
C ILE A 34 -2.83 17.81 3.66
N GLU A 35 -3.29 17.99 2.43
CA GLU A 35 -4.46 17.29 1.95
C GLU A 35 -4.12 15.82 2.11
N ARG A 36 -4.66 15.26 3.19
CA ARG A 36 -4.97 13.84 3.29
C ARG A 36 -5.62 13.50 1.95
N ILE A 37 -4.92 12.75 1.11
CA ILE A 37 -5.58 12.02 0.05
C ILE A 37 -6.42 11.00 0.81
N GLU A 38 -7.60 11.44 1.25
CA GLU A 38 -8.72 10.55 1.45
C GLU A 38 -8.98 9.97 0.07
N VAL A 39 -8.37 8.81 -0.20
CA VAL A 39 -8.92 7.90 -1.19
C VAL A 39 -10.27 7.52 -0.61
N GLY A 40 -11.26 8.36 -0.90
CA GLY A 40 -12.64 8.23 -0.47
C GLY A 40 -13.23 7.01 -1.16
N MET A 41 -12.93 5.84 -0.63
CA MET A 41 -13.80 4.67 -0.76
C MET A 41 -14.85 4.79 0.35
N THR A 42 -15.71 5.80 0.20
CA THR A 42 -16.97 5.81 0.92
C THR A 42 -17.85 4.72 0.30
N PRO A 43 -18.51 3.86 1.08
CA PRO A 43 -19.48 2.92 0.54
C PRO A 43 -20.63 3.75 -0.05
N SER A 44 -20.80 3.71 -1.38
CA SER A 44 -21.98 4.25 -2.02
C SER A 44 -23.21 3.52 -1.46
N LYS A 45 -24.18 4.32 -1.04
CA LYS A 45 -25.42 3.96 -0.37
C LYS A 45 -26.07 2.71 -0.96
N GLU A 46 -26.51 1.81 -0.09
CA GLU A 46 -27.40 0.69 -0.41
C GLU A 46 -28.64 1.19 -1.16
N GLU A 47 -28.74 0.82 -2.43
CA GLU A 47 -30.00 0.91 -3.16
C GLU A 47 -30.76 -0.41 -2.91
N VAL A 48 -31.82 -0.31 -2.11
CA VAL A 48 -32.67 -1.42 -1.67
C VAL A 48 -33.45 -1.97 -2.87
N ILE A 49 -32.91 -3.00 -3.52
CA ILE A 49 -33.65 -3.81 -4.49
C ILE A 49 -34.45 -4.87 -3.72
N LYS A 50 -35.77 -4.70 -3.67
CA LYS A 50 -36.70 -5.69 -3.09
C LYS A 50 -36.62 -7.03 -3.86
N PRO A 51 -36.45 -8.18 -3.19
CA PRO A 51 -36.48 -9.47 -3.87
C PRO A 51 -37.90 -9.88 -4.23
N ARG A 52 -38.10 -10.22 -5.51
CA ARG A 52 -39.28 -10.94 -6.00
C ARG A 52 -39.09 -12.44 -5.73
N ALA A 53 -39.99 -13.01 -4.94
CA ALA A 53 -40.00 -14.43 -4.62
C ALA A 53 -40.15 -15.33 -5.87
N ARG A 54 -39.30 -16.36 -5.97
CA ARG A 54 -39.65 -17.64 -6.61
C ARG A 54 -38.99 -18.81 -5.88
N ALA A 55 -39.75 -19.89 -5.84
CA ALA A 55 -39.62 -21.07 -5.00
C ALA A 55 -38.75 -22.19 -5.61
N GLY A 56 -38.21 -23.04 -4.72
CA GLY A 56 -37.74 -24.42 -4.94
C GLY A 56 -36.40 -24.54 -5.67
N THR A 57 -35.45 -25.41 -5.33
CA THR A 57 -35.47 -26.67 -4.55
C THR A 57 -34.07 -26.97 -4.00
N GLU A 58 -34.04 -27.88 -3.02
CA GLU A 58 -33.01 -28.24 -2.05
C GLU A 58 -31.73 -28.92 -2.61
N GLY A 59 -30.63 -28.81 -1.87
CA GLY A 59 -29.41 -29.62 -2.04
C GLY A 59 -28.31 -29.20 -1.07
N GLY A 60 -28.16 -29.92 0.04
CA GLY A 60 -27.46 -29.47 1.25
C GLY A 60 -25.93 -29.43 1.23
N ALA A 61 -25.40 -28.43 1.92
CA ALA A 61 -24.21 -28.53 2.77
C ALA A 61 -24.40 -27.52 3.92
N LYS A 62 -24.65 -28.02 5.13
CA LYS A 62 -24.98 -27.21 6.31
C LYS A 62 -23.70 -26.53 6.83
N LEU A 63 -23.34 -25.39 6.26
CA LEU A 63 -22.47 -24.45 6.97
C LEU A 63 -23.26 -23.89 8.15
N LYS A 64 -22.69 -24.05 9.33
CA LYS A 64 -23.24 -23.57 10.60
C LYS A 64 -23.09 -22.05 10.61
N GLU A 65 -24.05 -21.35 10.01
CA GLU A 65 -24.17 -19.90 10.14
C GLU A 65 -24.35 -19.58 11.63
N THR A 66 -23.34 -18.98 12.25
CA THR A 66 -23.44 -18.47 13.61
C THR A 66 -24.39 -17.27 13.63
N PRO A 67 -25.27 -17.14 14.63
CA PRO A 67 -26.22 -16.02 14.68
C PRO A 67 -25.48 -14.68 14.65
N PRO A 68 -26.01 -13.65 13.97
CA PRO A 68 -25.48 -12.30 14.07
C PRO A 68 -25.48 -11.90 15.54
N ASP A 69 -24.34 -11.39 16.03
CA ASP A 69 -24.33 -10.72 17.32
C ASP A 69 -25.23 -9.47 17.26
N GLU A 70 -25.60 -8.95 18.43
CA GLU A 70 -26.55 -7.84 18.62
C GLU A 70 -26.10 -6.52 17.93
N THR A 71 -24.91 -6.49 17.33
CA THR A 71 -24.33 -5.42 16.53
C THR A 71 -24.61 -5.53 15.02
N GLY A 72 -25.22 -6.63 14.55
CA GLY A 72 -25.44 -6.89 13.12
C GLY A 72 -24.15 -7.10 12.32
N MET A 73 -22.99 -7.19 12.99
CA MET A 73 -21.68 -7.33 12.36
C MET A 73 -21.29 -8.80 12.33
N THR A 74 -20.97 -9.32 11.15
CA THR A 74 -20.51 -10.71 11.05
C THR A 74 -19.08 -10.85 11.60
N VAL A 75 -18.73 -12.04 12.09
CA VAL A 75 -17.35 -12.34 12.56
C VAL A 75 -16.32 -12.05 11.47
N ALA A 76 -16.67 -12.30 10.21
CA ALA A 76 -15.82 -11.99 9.06
C ALA A 76 -15.60 -10.48 8.89
N ALA A 77 -16.65 -9.66 9.02
CA ALA A 77 -16.54 -8.20 8.96
C ALA A 77 -15.71 -7.65 10.12
N PHE A 78 -15.90 -8.16 11.34
CA PHE A 78 -15.09 -7.78 12.49
C PHE A 78 -13.61 -8.13 12.30
N SER A 79 -13.29 -9.33 11.81
CA SER A 79 -11.92 -9.73 11.49
C SER A 79 -11.30 -8.85 10.42
N LEU A 80 -12.04 -8.41 9.41
CA LEU A 80 -11.53 -7.48 8.40
C LEU A 80 -11.18 -6.10 9.01
N LEU A 81 -12.04 -5.56 9.86
CA LEU A 81 -11.75 -4.30 10.57
C LEU A 81 -10.49 -4.41 11.42
N LYS A 82 -10.35 -5.55 12.13
CA LYS A 82 -9.15 -5.83 12.92
C LYS A 82 -7.91 -5.94 12.06
N ALA A 83 -7.97 -6.63 10.90
CA ALA A 83 -6.87 -6.73 9.97
C ALA A 83 -6.38 -5.35 9.50
N LYS A 84 -7.30 -4.47 9.11
CA LYS A 84 -6.98 -3.09 8.69
C LYS A 84 -6.35 -2.27 9.81
N LYS A 85 -6.87 -2.42 11.04
CA LYS A 85 -6.29 -1.77 12.22
C LYS A 85 -4.85 -2.23 12.46
N LEU A 86 -4.60 -3.53 12.42
CA LEU A 86 -3.26 -4.10 12.60
C LEU A 86 -2.29 -3.61 11.51
N LEU A 87 -2.75 -3.57 10.25
CA LEU A 87 -1.96 -3.00 9.14
C LEU A 87 -1.58 -1.54 9.43
N SER A 88 -2.53 -0.71 9.89
CA SER A 88 -2.24 0.70 10.24
C SER A 88 -1.25 0.86 11.39
N GLN A 89 -1.11 -0.16 12.23
CA GLN A 89 -0.16 -0.22 13.35
C GLN A 89 1.20 -0.79 12.94
N GLY A 90 1.35 -1.25 11.69
CA GLY A 90 2.55 -1.93 11.20
C GLY A 90 2.67 -3.39 11.65
N ASP A 91 1.64 -3.98 12.26
CA ASP A 91 1.58 -5.40 12.57
C ASP A 91 1.11 -6.17 11.32
N TYR A 92 2.04 -6.40 10.40
CA TYR A 92 1.76 -7.03 9.10
C TYR A 92 1.38 -8.51 9.25
N GLU A 93 2.06 -9.25 10.12
CA GLU A 93 1.74 -10.65 10.40
C GLU A 93 0.36 -10.79 11.04
N GLY A 94 0.03 -9.96 12.02
CA GLY A 94 -1.30 -9.93 12.63
C GLY A 94 -2.38 -9.57 11.61
N ALA A 95 -2.12 -8.57 10.77
CA ALA A 95 -3.03 -8.17 9.71
C ALA A 95 -3.28 -9.28 8.68
N LEU A 96 -2.25 -10.02 8.29
CA LEU A 96 -2.37 -11.17 7.39
C LEU A 96 -3.21 -12.27 8.01
N LYS A 97 -2.93 -12.64 9.27
CA LYS A 97 -3.65 -13.69 10.00
C LYS A 97 -5.16 -13.39 10.09
N GLU A 98 -5.51 -12.14 10.41
CA GLU A 98 -6.93 -11.75 10.46
C GLU A 98 -7.55 -11.72 9.05
N SER A 99 -6.81 -11.31 8.01
CA SER A 99 -7.33 -11.35 6.63
C SER A 99 -7.57 -12.79 6.13
N GLU A 100 -6.69 -13.73 6.46
CA GLU A 100 -6.87 -15.16 6.19
C GLU A 100 -8.10 -15.72 6.91
N ARG A 101 -8.32 -15.29 8.15
CA ARG A 101 -9.54 -15.63 8.89
C ARG A 101 -10.78 -15.14 8.15
N VAL A 102 -10.79 -13.93 7.59
CA VAL A 102 -11.91 -13.44 6.77
C VAL A 102 -12.18 -14.40 5.60
N LEU A 103 -11.15 -14.79 4.84
CA LEU A 103 -11.31 -15.71 3.70
C LEU A 103 -11.91 -17.05 4.11
N SER A 104 -11.49 -17.60 5.26
CA SER A 104 -12.05 -18.86 5.77
C SER A 104 -13.52 -18.75 6.17
N LEU A 105 -13.94 -17.59 6.67
CA LEU A 105 -15.29 -17.35 7.19
C LEU A 105 -16.28 -16.91 6.11
N SER A 106 -15.81 -16.24 5.06
CA SER A 106 -16.69 -15.62 4.07
C SER A 106 -17.11 -16.57 2.94
N GLY A 107 -16.42 -17.70 2.77
CA GLY A 107 -16.76 -18.70 1.76
C GLY A 107 -16.74 -18.15 0.32
N GLY A 108 -15.87 -17.19 0.03
CA GLY A 108 -15.77 -16.55 -1.28
C GLY A 108 -16.83 -15.47 -1.55
N LYS A 109 -17.60 -15.06 -0.53
CA LYS A 109 -18.50 -13.89 -0.60
C LYS A 109 -17.86 -12.69 0.11
N PRO A 110 -18.38 -11.47 -0.09
CA PRO A 110 -18.00 -10.35 0.76
C PRO A 110 -18.13 -10.67 2.25
N PRO A 111 -17.16 -10.27 3.10
CA PRO A 111 -16.03 -9.38 2.80
C PRO A 111 -14.72 -10.10 2.36
N GLY A 112 -14.79 -11.31 1.81
CA GLY A 112 -13.61 -12.09 1.39
C GLY A 112 -12.85 -11.50 0.19
N ASP A 113 -13.56 -10.90 -0.75
CA ASP A 113 -13.00 -10.15 -1.86
C ASP A 113 -12.14 -8.98 -1.36
N GLU A 114 -12.67 -8.22 -0.39
CA GLU A 114 -11.94 -7.15 0.27
C GLU A 114 -10.75 -7.67 1.08
N ALA A 115 -10.85 -8.85 1.69
CA ALA A 115 -9.72 -9.48 2.36
C ALA A 115 -8.59 -9.85 1.39
N LEU A 116 -8.90 -10.36 0.19
CA LEU A 116 -7.87 -10.59 -0.85
C LEU A 116 -7.17 -9.27 -1.21
N PHE A 117 -7.94 -8.19 -1.37
CA PHE A 117 -7.37 -6.87 -1.63
C PHE A 117 -6.48 -6.41 -0.48
N ASN A 118 -6.96 -6.49 0.77
CA ASN A 118 -6.21 -6.09 1.95
C ASN A 118 -4.90 -6.88 2.10
N MET A 119 -4.92 -8.20 1.88
CA MET A 119 -3.70 -9.03 1.89
C MET A 119 -2.69 -8.58 0.83
N SER A 120 -3.16 -8.22 -0.37
CA SER A 120 -2.27 -7.71 -1.42
C SER A 120 -1.57 -6.42 -1.00
N LEU A 121 -2.27 -5.51 -0.32
CA LEU A 121 -1.69 -4.29 0.22
C LEU A 121 -0.64 -4.57 1.30
N ILE A 122 -0.89 -5.56 2.16
CA ILE A 122 0.09 -5.96 3.19
C ILE A 122 1.38 -6.48 2.54
N TYR A 123 1.27 -7.33 1.52
CA TYR A 123 2.44 -7.84 0.78
C TYR A 123 3.13 -6.77 -0.07
N ALA A 124 2.41 -5.74 -0.51
CA ALA A 124 2.97 -4.62 -1.25
C ALA A 124 3.55 -3.50 -0.35
N HIS A 125 3.28 -3.55 0.95
CA HIS A 125 3.62 -2.45 1.86
C HIS A 125 5.14 -2.27 1.98
N THR A 126 5.65 -1.08 1.69
CA THR A 126 7.11 -0.82 1.66
C THR A 126 7.79 -1.03 3.01
N GLY A 127 7.06 -0.75 4.10
CA GLY A 127 7.49 -0.96 5.48
C GLY A 127 7.37 -2.40 5.98
N ASN A 128 6.78 -3.33 5.20
CA ASN A 128 6.75 -4.74 5.55
C ASN A 128 8.10 -5.39 5.22
N PRO A 129 8.85 -5.92 6.20
CA PRO A 129 10.12 -6.61 5.95
C PRO A 129 9.98 -7.86 5.09
N LYS A 130 8.78 -8.47 5.11
CA LYS A 130 8.41 -9.66 4.33
C LYS A 130 7.57 -9.30 3.10
N LYS A 131 7.65 -8.05 2.61
CA LYS A 131 6.98 -7.65 1.38
C LYS A 131 7.37 -8.56 0.23
N ASP A 132 6.40 -8.86 -0.62
CA ASP A 132 6.55 -9.76 -1.75
C ASP A 132 5.55 -9.31 -2.83
N TYR A 133 6.04 -8.55 -3.81
CA TYR A 133 5.20 -8.01 -4.86
C TYR A 133 4.59 -9.10 -5.75
N GLN A 134 5.28 -10.25 -5.91
CA GLN A 134 4.71 -11.38 -6.64
C GLN A 134 3.50 -11.97 -5.93
N ARG A 135 3.57 -12.15 -4.61
CA ARG A 135 2.42 -12.59 -3.82
C ARG A 135 1.28 -11.57 -3.86
N ALA A 136 1.59 -10.28 -3.75
CA ALA A 136 0.58 -9.23 -3.87
C ALA A 136 -0.14 -9.30 -5.22
N ILE A 137 0.60 -9.38 -6.34
CA ILE A 137 0.04 -9.52 -7.68
C ILE A 137 -0.79 -10.81 -7.82
N ALA A 138 -0.33 -11.93 -7.25
CA ALA A 138 -1.07 -13.19 -7.29
C ALA A 138 -2.44 -13.08 -6.59
N LEU A 139 -2.50 -12.41 -5.43
CA LEU A 139 -3.74 -12.16 -4.71
C LEU A 139 -4.69 -11.24 -5.50
N LEU A 140 -4.16 -10.19 -6.13
CA LEU A 140 -4.96 -9.29 -6.98
C LEU A 140 -5.52 -10.01 -8.20
N ARG A 141 -4.71 -10.84 -8.88
CA ARG A 141 -5.17 -11.69 -9.99
C ARG A 141 -6.25 -12.67 -9.55
N ARG A 142 -6.11 -13.24 -8.36
CA ARG A 142 -7.13 -14.10 -7.76
C ARG A 142 -8.43 -13.35 -7.54
N LEU A 143 -8.38 -12.14 -6.96
CA LEU A 143 -9.54 -11.28 -6.76
C LEU A 143 -10.25 -10.98 -8.08
N ILE A 144 -9.52 -10.55 -9.11
CA ILE A 144 -10.10 -10.23 -10.44
C ILE A 144 -10.78 -11.45 -11.07
N LYS A 145 -10.22 -12.65 -10.85
CA LYS A 145 -10.74 -13.90 -11.42
C LYS A 145 -11.94 -14.45 -10.64
N GLU A 146 -11.87 -14.46 -9.32
CA GLU A 146 -12.88 -15.08 -8.45
C GLU A 146 -14.03 -14.13 -8.12
N HIS A 147 -13.80 -12.81 -8.19
CA HIS A 147 -14.78 -11.77 -7.85
C HIS A 147 -14.79 -10.62 -8.89
N PRO A 148 -15.07 -10.89 -10.18
CA PRO A 148 -15.02 -9.87 -11.23
C PRO A 148 -16.03 -8.72 -11.03
N GLU A 149 -17.13 -8.96 -10.32
CA GLU A 149 -18.17 -7.98 -9.96
C GLU A 149 -17.87 -7.21 -8.66
N SER A 150 -16.79 -7.55 -7.96
CA SER A 150 -16.41 -6.86 -6.72
C SER A 150 -16.07 -5.39 -6.98
N PRO A 151 -16.44 -4.47 -6.08
CA PRO A 151 -15.96 -3.08 -6.12
C PRO A 151 -14.42 -2.97 -6.12
N TRP A 152 -13.72 -4.00 -5.67
CA TRP A 152 -12.25 -4.05 -5.62
C TRP A 152 -11.61 -4.54 -6.92
N ALA A 153 -12.38 -5.08 -7.87
CA ALA A 153 -11.85 -5.72 -9.08
C ALA A 153 -11.08 -4.76 -9.99
N ASP A 154 -11.63 -3.58 -10.27
CA ASP A 154 -10.96 -2.60 -11.13
C ASP A 154 -9.74 -1.97 -10.45
N VAL A 155 -9.86 -1.71 -9.15
CA VAL A 155 -8.74 -1.23 -8.34
C VAL A 155 -7.62 -2.27 -8.29
N ALA A 156 -7.96 -3.56 -8.21
CA ALA A 156 -7.00 -4.65 -8.25
C ALA A 156 -6.27 -4.75 -9.60
N LYS A 157 -6.93 -4.47 -10.72
CA LYS A 157 -6.28 -4.41 -12.04
C LYS A 157 -5.23 -3.31 -12.08
N VAL A 158 -5.58 -2.12 -11.59
CA VAL A 158 -4.66 -0.97 -11.52
C VAL A 158 -3.45 -1.30 -10.65
N TRP A 159 -3.67 -1.78 -9.43
CA TRP A 159 -2.56 -2.15 -8.53
C TRP A 159 -1.69 -3.28 -9.08
N SER A 160 -2.27 -4.25 -9.77
CA SER A 160 -1.50 -5.31 -10.44
C SER A 160 -0.54 -4.71 -11.46
N GLY A 161 -1.01 -3.79 -12.30
CA GLY A 161 -0.17 -3.10 -13.28
C GLY A 161 0.93 -2.27 -12.63
N VAL A 162 0.60 -1.49 -11.60
CA VAL A 162 1.58 -0.67 -10.85
C VAL A 162 2.68 -1.54 -10.25
N LEU A 163 2.32 -2.65 -9.60
CA LEU A 163 3.29 -3.55 -8.98
C LEU A 163 4.15 -4.28 -10.03
N GLN A 164 3.58 -4.66 -11.17
CA GLN A 164 4.34 -5.26 -12.28
C GLN A 164 5.37 -4.28 -12.86
N GLU A 165 5.01 -3.02 -13.06
CA GLU A 165 5.96 -2.02 -13.54
C GLU A 165 7.03 -1.71 -12.48
N ASN A 166 6.69 -1.71 -11.19
CA ASN A 166 7.66 -1.54 -10.10
C ASN A 166 8.72 -2.66 -10.09
N GLU A 167 8.31 -3.89 -10.32
CA GLU A 167 9.24 -5.02 -10.41
C GLU A 167 10.18 -4.88 -11.61
N LYS A 168 9.65 -4.56 -12.80
CA LYS A 168 10.48 -4.30 -13.99
C LYS A 168 11.48 -3.18 -13.75
N LEU A 169 11.05 -2.09 -13.12
CA LEU A 169 11.93 -0.98 -12.73
C LEU A 169 13.04 -1.45 -11.80
N THR A 170 12.72 -2.28 -10.81
CA THR A 170 13.70 -2.85 -9.87
C THR A 170 14.73 -3.70 -10.60
N GLU A 171 14.30 -4.61 -11.49
CA GLU A 171 15.20 -5.42 -12.31
C GLU A 171 16.12 -4.58 -13.19
N MET A 172 15.60 -3.52 -13.81
CA MET A 172 16.39 -2.61 -14.64
C MET A 172 17.46 -1.90 -13.81
N ILE A 173 17.10 -1.39 -12.62
CA ILE A 173 18.06 -0.75 -11.71
C ILE A 173 19.19 -1.72 -11.34
N GLU A 174 18.89 -2.98 -11.06
CA GLU A 174 19.91 -3.98 -10.75
C GLU A 174 20.81 -4.29 -11.95
N LYS A 175 20.25 -4.37 -13.16
CA LYS A 175 21.03 -4.58 -14.39
C LYS A 175 21.97 -3.40 -14.63
N THR A 176 21.48 -2.16 -14.49
CA THR A 176 22.31 -0.95 -14.63
C THR A 176 23.47 -0.97 -13.63
N LYS A 177 23.22 -1.28 -12.35
CA LYS A 177 24.28 -1.38 -11.34
C LYS A 177 25.34 -2.42 -11.68
N ARG A 178 24.94 -3.59 -12.21
CA ARG A 178 25.88 -4.63 -12.66
C ARG A 178 26.79 -4.13 -13.77
N VAL A 179 26.21 -3.46 -14.77
CA VAL A 179 26.98 -2.86 -15.88
C VAL A 179 27.97 -1.82 -15.36
N ASP A 180 27.57 -0.95 -14.43
CA ASP A 180 28.47 0.06 -13.86
C ASP A 180 29.68 -0.57 -13.16
N ILE A 181 29.46 -1.63 -12.36
CA ILE A 181 30.54 -2.37 -11.68
C ILE A 181 31.49 -3.01 -12.71
N GLU A 182 30.96 -3.67 -13.74
CA GLU A 182 31.77 -4.30 -14.79
C GLU A 182 32.63 -3.28 -15.55
N VAL A 183 32.08 -2.10 -15.83
CA VAL A 183 32.80 -1.01 -16.50
C VAL A 183 33.93 -0.48 -15.61
N GLU A 184 33.69 -0.28 -14.32
CA GLU A 184 34.73 0.14 -13.37
C GLU A 184 35.86 -0.89 -13.24
N GLU A 185 35.53 -2.18 -13.18
CA GLU A 185 36.52 -3.26 -13.11
C GLU A 185 37.38 -3.33 -14.38
N LYS A 186 36.77 -3.20 -15.56
CA LYS A 186 37.51 -3.18 -16.83
C LYS A 186 38.46 -1.99 -16.89
N ARG A 187 38.03 -0.79 -16.46
CA ARG A 187 38.88 0.42 -16.38
C ARG A 187 40.07 0.23 -15.44
N LYS A 188 39.91 -0.45 -14.31
CA LYS A 188 41.01 -0.75 -13.38
C LYS A 188 42.03 -1.73 -13.99
N LYS A 189 41.59 -2.72 -14.78
CA LYS A 189 42.48 -3.68 -15.45
C LYS A 189 43.27 -3.08 -16.62
N THR A 190 42.79 -1.99 -17.20
CA THR A 190 43.45 -1.30 -18.32
C THR A 190 44.40 -0.17 -17.88
N ARG A 191 44.49 0.10 -16.57
CA ARG A 191 45.36 1.12 -15.98
C ARG A 191 46.56 0.46 -15.30
#